data_AF-A0A8T5AUF9-F1
#
_entry.id   AF-A0A8T5AUF9-F1
#
_cell.length_a   1.000
_cell.length_b   1.000
_cell.length_c   1.000
_cell.angle_alpha   90.00
_cell.angle_beta   90.00
_cell.angle_gamma   90.00
#
_symmetry.space_group_name_H-M   'P 1'
#
loop_
_entity.id
_entity.type
_entity.pdbx_description
1 polymer ?
#
loop_
_entity_poly.entity_id
_entity_poly.type
_entity_poly.pdbx_seq_one_letter_code
_entity_poly.pdbx_strand_id
1 'polypeptide(L)'
;YGAATVQEEVGARGAQTVAHIVDPDVALVIEVDIAGDVPGIKPNEAPTKMGRGPSLCTYDSSMIPNQPLKEFVIKVAREAGIPLQLSQIARGGTDAGRIHISRAGCPSVVIGIPTRHIHSHVGLLSLEDVENAVKLMIELIKRLNKDTVESFTAI
;
A
#
# COMPACT_ATOMS: atom_id res chain seq x y z
N TYR A 1 14.44 4.58 3.40
CA TYR A 1 14.42 3.97 4.74
C TYR A 1 13.50 2.76 4.73
N GLY A 2 13.83 1.69 5.45
CA GLY A 2 12.89 0.62 5.78
C GLY A 2 12.52 0.72 7.25
N ALA A 3 11.23 0.73 7.58
CA ALA A 3 10.75 0.91 8.95
C ALA A 3 9.76 -0.20 9.31
N ALA A 4 10.02 -0.88 10.43
CA ALA A 4 9.07 -1.77 11.09
C ALA A 4 8.38 -0.97 12.19
N THR A 5 7.22 -0.41 11.88
CA THR A 5 6.41 0.39 12.79
C THR A 5 5.79 -0.48 13.89
N VAL A 6 5.34 0.16 14.96
CA VAL A 6 4.68 -0.49 16.10
C VAL A 6 3.34 0.18 16.36
N GLN A 7 2.43 -0.53 17.04
CA GLN A 7 1.15 0.01 17.47
C GLN A 7 0.27 0.54 16.32
N GLU A 8 0.33 -0.11 15.15
CA GLU A 8 -0.58 0.16 14.02
C GLU A 8 -2.02 -0.15 14.44
N GLU A 9 -2.26 -1.38 14.90
CA GLU A 9 -3.57 -1.94 15.28
C GLU A 9 -4.31 -1.16 16.38
N VAL A 10 -3.62 -0.27 17.10
CA VAL A 10 -4.17 0.58 18.17
C VAL A 10 -4.10 2.08 17.84
N GLY A 11 -3.91 2.42 16.56
CA GLY A 11 -4.07 3.76 16.00
C GLY A 11 -2.87 4.32 15.21
N ALA A 12 -2.08 3.49 14.50
CA ALA A 12 -0.96 3.93 13.65
C ALA A 12 0.08 4.78 14.39
N ARG A 13 0.30 4.50 15.69
CA ARG A 13 1.08 5.39 16.57
C ARG A 13 2.56 5.41 16.19
N GLY A 14 3.11 4.25 15.86
CA GLY A 14 4.50 4.13 15.40
C GLY A 14 4.74 4.91 14.11
N ALA A 15 3.84 4.80 13.13
CA ALA A 15 3.94 5.55 11.87
C ALA A 15 4.01 7.06 12.08
N GLN A 16 3.20 7.62 12.98
CA GLN A 16 3.26 9.05 13.30
C GLN A 16 4.67 9.46 13.78
N THR A 17 5.26 8.69 14.69
CA THR A 17 6.60 8.99 15.23
C THR A 17 7.71 8.77 14.20
N VAL A 18 7.63 7.70 13.42
CA VAL A 18 8.63 7.38 12.37
C VAL A 18 8.59 8.44 11.27
N ALA A 19 7.42 8.85 10.81
CA ALA A 19 7.30 9.89 9.79
C ALA A 19 7.89 11.23 10.24
N HIS A 20 7.77 11.56 11.54
CA HIS A 20 8.36 12.78 12.09
C HIS A 20 9.90 12.75 12.06
N ILE A 21 10.49 11.61 12.43
CA ILE A 21 11.95 11.42 12.51
C ILE A 21 12.56 11.30 11.10
N VAL A 22 11.94 10.50 10.24
CA VAL A 22 12.49 10.18 8.90
C VAL A 22 12.31 11.33 7.92
N ASP A 23 11.23 12.12 8.05
CA ASP A 23 10.90 13.20 7.11
C ASP A 23 10.86 12.75 5.64
N PRO A 24 9.99 11.78 5.29
CA PRO A 24 10.02 11.18 3.96
C PRO A 24 9.45 12.11 2.87
N ASP A 25 10.14 12.19 1.72
CA ASP A 25 9.64 12.88 0.51
C ASP A 25 8.55 12.07 -0.24
N VAL A 26 8.57 10.74 -0.09
CA VAL A 26 7.59 9.81 -0.65
C VAL A 26 7.50 8.58 0.26
N ALA A 27 6.30 8.01 0.41
CA ALA A 27 6.09 6.82 1.23
C ALA A 27 5.38 5.70 0.46
N LEU A 28 5.96 4.51 0.55
CA LEU A 28 5.36 3.25 0.12
C LEU A 28 5.06 2.43 1.38
N VAL A 29 3.79 2.30 1.73
CA VAL A 29 3.34 1.50 2.88
C VAL A 29 3.00 0.10 2.41
N ILE A 30 3.49 -0.91 3.15
CA ILE A 30 3.24 -2.32 2.85
C ILE A 30 2.25 -2.84 3.89
N GLU A 31 1.18 -3.43 3.42
CA GLU A 31 0.08 -3.93 4.26
C GLU A 31 -0.42 -5.30 3.80
N VAL A 32 -1.32 -5.88 4.60
CA VAL A 32 -2.20 -6.94 4.11
C VAL A 32 -3.45 -6.33 3.48
N ASP A 33 -4.09 -7.05 2.57
CA ASP A 33 -5.39 -6.69 2.01
C ASP A 33 -6.41 -7.79 2.30
N ILE A 34 -7.69 -7.45 2.41
CA ILE A 34 -8.75 -8.43 2.66
C ILE A 34 -9.04 -9.16 1.35
N ALA A 35 -8.63 -10.43 1.26
CA ALA A 35 -8.94 -11.26 0.10
C ALA A 35 -10.44 -11.64 0.09
N GLY A 36 -11.18 -11.19 -0.93
CA GLY A 36 -12.62 -11.40 -1.11
C GLY A 36 -12.99 -12.66 -1.90
N ASP A 37 -12.18 -13.71 -1.81
CA ASP A 37 -12.38 -14.97 -2.53
C ASP A 37 -13.13 -16.04 -1.71
N VAL A 38 -13.61 -15.68 -0.53
CA VAL A 38 -14.51 -16.49 0.31
C VAL A 38 -15.94 -16.47 -0.27
N PRO A 39 -16.64 -17.62 -0.39
CA PRO A 39 -18.02 -17.65 -0.87
C PRO A 39 -18.95 -16.73 -0.07
N GLY A 40 -19.75 -15.92 -0.78
CA GLY A 40 -20.72 -14.99 -0.18
C GLY A 40 -20.23 -13.55 -0.03
N ILE A 41 -18.93 -13.28 -0.20
CA ILE A 41 -18.39 -11.91 -0.23
C ILE A 41 -18.67 -11.26 -1.59
N LYS A 42 -19.17 -10.02 -1.58
CA LYS A 42 -19.41 -9.30 -2.83
C LYS A 42 -18.09 -8.74 -3.37
N PRO A 43 -17.88 -8.74 -4.70
CA PRO A 43 -16.64 -8.21 -5.30
C PRO A 43 -16.34 -6.75 -4.96
N ASN A 44 -17.35 -5.94 -4.63
CA ASN A 44 -17.17 -4.54 -4.26
C ASN A 44 -16.87 -4.34 -2.76
N GLU A 45 -17.05 -5.36 -1.92
CA GLU A 45 -16.74 -5.31 -0.49
C GLU A 45 -15.27 -5.65 -0.24
N ALA A 46 -14.71 -6.58 -1.02
CA ALA A 46 -13.31 -6.97 -1.01
C ALA A 46 -12.90 -7.38 -2.44
N PRO A 47 -12.30 -6.47 -3.23
CA PRO A 47 -12.07 -6.71 -4.66
C PRO A 47 -10.88 -7.63 -4.96
N THR A 48 -9.94 -7.75 -4.02
CA THR A 48 -8.71 -8.51 -4.24
C THR A 48 -8.93 -10.01 -4.05
N LYS A 49 -8.14 -10.80 -4.76
CA LYS A 49 -8.13 -12.27 -4.66
C LYS A 49 -6.72 -12.76 -4.40
N MET A 50 -6.59 -13.74 -3.52
CA MET A 50 -5.30 -14.37 -3.23
C MET A 50 -4.79 -15.12 -4.47
N GLY A 51 -3.49 -15.00 -4.75
CA GLY A 51 -2.83 -15.60 -5.92
C GLY A 51 -3.04 -14.83 -7.23
N ARG A 52 -3.46 -13.56 -7.18
CA ARG A 52 -3.69 -12.71 -8.36
C ARG A 52 -2.80 -11.47 -8.39
N GLY A 53 -1.71 -11.48 -7.63
CA GLY A 53 -0.73 -10.40 -7.52
C GLY A 53 -0.99 -9.48 -6.31
N PRO A 54 -0.01 -8.62 -5.96
CA PRO A 54 -0.18 -7.57 -4.96
C PRO A 54 -1.36 -6.65 -5.29
N SER A 55 -1.85 -5.95 -4.27
CA SER A 55 -2.87 -4.93 -4.42
C SER A 55 -2.31 -3.53 -4.33
N LEU A 56 -3.03 -2.58 -4.93
CA LEU A 56 -2.81 -1.15 -4.83
C LEU A 56 -4.06 -0.50 -4.24
N CYS A 57 -3.96 0.04 -3.02
CA CYS A 57 -5.09 0.71 -2.40
C CYS A 57 -5.39 2.02 -3.12
N THR A 58 -6.59 2.15 -3.66
CA THR A 58 -7.08 3.36 -4.34
C THR A 58 -7.86 4.27 -3.40
N TYR A 59 -8.30 3.74 -2.26
CA TYR A 59 -8.98 4.46 -1.18
C TYR A 59 -9.05 3.59 0.07
N ASP A 60 -8.71 4.16 1.22
CA ASP A 60 -9.11 3.66 2.53
C ASP A 60 -9.66 4.80 3.41
N SER A 61 -10.18 4.49 4.60
CA SER A 61 -10.80 5.51 5.46
C SER A 61 -9.82 6.53 6.05
N SER A 62 -8.52 6.24 5.98
CA SER A 62 -7.43 7.07 6.51
C SER A 62 -6.72 7.89 5.43
N MET A 63 -6.79 7.47 4.15
CA MET A 63 -6.08 8.15 3.07
C MET A 63 -6.74 7.93 1.68
N ILE A 64 -6.76 9.01 0.89
CA ILE A 64 -6.84 8.94 -0.58
C ILE A 64 -5.40 9.08 -1.09
N PRO A 65 -4.85 8.13 -1.85
CA PRO A 65 -3.45 8.19 -2.29
C PRO A 65 -3.19 9.36 -3.22
N ASN A 66 -1.94 9.83 -3.25
CA ASN A 66 -1.50 10.82 -4.24
C ASN A 66 -1.72 10.23 -5.65
N GLN A 67 -2.46 10.96 -6.50
CA GLN A 67 -2.88 10.43 -7.81
C GLN A 67 -1.71 10.21 -8.78
N PRO A 68 -0.75 11.15 -8.93
CA PRO A 68 0.46 10.90 -9.71
C PRO A 68 1.24 9.66 -9.27
N LEU A 69 1.45 9.48 -7.96
CA LEU A 69 2.14 8.31 -7.40
C LEU A 69 1.38 7.01 -7.67
N LYS A 70 0.06 7.00 -7.50
CA LYS A 70 -0.79 5.85 -7.81
C LYS A 70 -0.65 5.44 -9.28
N GLU A 71 -0.75 6.40 -10.22
CA GLU A 71 -0.57 6.13 -11.66
C GLU A 71 0.86 5.68 -11.98
N PHE A 72 1.86 6.22 -11.29
CA PHE A 72 3.25 5.78 -11.39
C PHE A 72 3.39 4.30 -10.99
N VAL A 73 2.78 3.86 -9.88
CA VAL A 73 2.82 2.46 -9.46
C VAL A 73 2.16 1.55 -10.50
N ILE A 74 0.99 1.92 -11.01
CA ILE A 74 0.28 1.17 -12.06
C ILE A 74 1.14 1.04 -13.32
N LYS A 75 1.77 2.14 -13.74
CA LYS A 75 2.67 2.16 -14.89
C LYS A 75 3.86 1.23 -14.70
N VAL A 76 4.54 1.31 -13.55
CA VAL A 76 5.72 0.49 -13.26
C VAL A 76 5.36 -0.99 -13.19
N ALA A 77 4.25 -1.36 -12.54
CA ALA A 77 3.79 -2.74 -12.51
C ALA A 77 3.53 -3.29 -13.91
N ARG A 78 2.85 -2.52 -14.77
CA ARG A 78 2.58 -2.88 -16.16
C ARG A 78 3.87 -3.04 -16.98
N GLU A 79 4.81 -2.11 -16.87
CA GLU A 79 6.09 -2.15 -17.59
C GLU A 79 6.98 -3.32 -17.16
N ALA A 80 6.92 -3.69 -15.87
CA ALA A 80 7.65 -4.82 -15.32
C ALA A 80 6.93 -6.17 -15.52
N GLY A 81 5.72 -6.19 -16.10
CA GLY A 81 4.92 -7.40 -16.28
C GLY A 81 4.42 -8.02 -14.97
N ILE A 82 4.27 -7.22 -13.91
CA ILE A 82 3.84 -7.67 -12.58
C ILE A 82 2.32 -7.53 -12.46
N PRO A 83 1.58 -8.60 -12.10
CA PRO A 83 0.15 -8.50 -11.87
C PRO A 83 -0.14 -7.57 -10.69
N LEU A 84 -1.12 -6.69 -10.84
CA LEU A 84 -1.51 -5.73 -9.81
C LEU A 84 -3.03 -5.62 -9.75
N GLN A 85 -3.59 -5.71 -8.55
CA GLN A 85 -5.03 -5.61 -8.29
C GLN A 85 -5.36 -4.23 -7.73
N LEU A 86 -6.33 -3.52 -8.29
CA LEU A 86 -6.81 -2.30 -7.64
C LEU A 86 -7.71 -2.67 -6.47
N SER A 87 -7.44 -2.07 -5.33
CA SER A 87 -8.15 -2.33 -4.08
C SER A 87 -8.82 -1.07 -3.53
N GLN A 88 -9.84 -1.29 -2.71
CA GLN A 88 -10.52 -0.25 -1.96
C GLN A 88 -10.98 -0.85 -0.62
N ILE A 89 -10.64 -0.17 0.48
CA ILE A 89 -10.99 -0.59 1.83
C ILE A 89 -11.92 0.46 2.45
N ALA A 90 -13.23 0.27 2.29
CA ALA A 90 -14.21 1.25 2.78
C ALA A 90 -14.17 1.45 4.30
N ARG A 91 -13.76 0.42 5.05
CA ARG A 91 -13.64 0.43 6.51
C ARG A 91 -12.32 -0.22 6.91
N GLY A 92 -11.33 0.62 7.17
CA GLY A 92 -9.96 0.24 7.50
C GLY A 92 -9.04 1.44 7.32
N GLY A 93 -7.98 1.51 8.10
CA GLY A 93 -6.94 2.50 7.99
C GLY A 93 -5.59 1.81 7.96
N THR A 94 -4.54 2.56 7.63
CA THR A 94 -3.18 2.04 7.57
C THR A 94 -2.21 3.06 8.15
N ASP A 95 -0.96 2.67 8.30
CA ASP A 95 0.14 3.58 8.64
C ASP A 95 0.24 4.78 7.68
N ALA A 96 -0.16 4.63 6.41
CA ALA A 96 -0.16 5.71 5.44
C ALA A 96 -1.05 6.88 5.88
N GLY A 97 -2.13 6.61 6.62
CA GLY A 97 -3.02 7.60 7.21
C GLY A 97 -2.33 8.59 8.15
N ARG A 98 -1.22 8.20 8.79
CA ARG A 98 -0.39 9.09 9.61
C ARG A 98 0.80 9.66 8.86
N ILE A 99 1.40 8.87 7.97
CA ILE A 99 2.59 9.28 7.22
C ILE A 99 2.26 10.41 6.23
N HIS A 100 1.16 10.29 5.48
CA HIS A 100 0.86 11.24 4.40
C HIS A 100 0.52 12.66 4.87
N ILE A 101 0.07 12.82 6.12
CA ILE A 101 -0.21 14.12 6.75
C ILE A 101 0.95 14.63 7.61
N SER A 102 2.09 13.94 7.63
CA SER A 102 3.25 14.39 8.37
C SER A 102 3.79 15.69 7.77
N ARG A 103 4.08 16.67 8.63
CA ARG A 103 4.63 17.98 8.25
C ARG A 103 3.79 18.71 7.19
N ALA A 104 4.34 18.98 6.01
CA ALA A 104 3.64 19.64 4.90
C ALA A 104 2.82 18.65 4.03
N GLY A 105 2.89 17.36 4.36
CA GLY A 105 2.32 16.27 3.59
C GLY A 105 3.41 15.45 2.89
N CYS A 106 3.12 14.18 2.66
CA CYS A 106 4.01 13.24 1.98
C CYS A 106 3.20 12.40 0.96
N PRO A 107 3.49 12.47 -0.35
CA PRO A 107 2.91 11.56 -1.34
C PRO A 107 3.05 10.11 -0.90
N SER A 108 1.91 9.46 -0.68
CA SER A 108 1.86 8.14 -0.07
C SER A 108 0.92 7.21 -0.82
N VAL A 109 1.25 5.93 -0.79
CA VAL A 109 0.44 4.85 -1.37
C VAL A 109 0.59 3.57 -0.53
N VAL A 110 -0.44 2.73 -0.54
CA VAL A 110 -0.44 1.43 0.14
C VAL A 110 -0.42 0.31 -0.90
N ILE A 111 0.55 -0.60 -0.75
CA ILE A 111 0.68 -1.82 -1.53
C ILE A 111 0.37 -3.00 -0.61
N GLY A 112 -0.67 -3.76 -0.94
CA GLY A 112 -1.18 -4.84 -0.10
C GLY A 112 -0.81 -6.23 -0.61
N ILE A 113 -0.75 -7.20 0.29
CA ILE A 113 -0.73 -8.63 -0.04
C ILE A 113 -2.10 -9.22 0.34
N PRO A 114 -2.92 -9.64 -0.65
CA PRO A 114 -4.22 -10.24 -0.37
C PRO A 114 -4.10 -11.45 0.55
N THR A 115 -4.74 -11.35 1.71
CA THR A 115 -4.62 -12.30 2.81
C THR A 115 -6.02 -12.66 3.31
N ARG A 116 -6.27 -13.95 3.48
CA ARG A 116 -7.52 -14.46 4.06
C ARG A 116 -7.41 -14.49 5.58
N HIS A 117 -8.52 -14.18 6.26
CA HIS A 117 -8.68 -14.33 7.70
C HIS A 117 -7.69 -13.53 8.54
N ILE A 118 -7.36 -12.31 8.09
CA ILE A 118 -6.63 -11.33 8.91
C ILE A 118 -7.39 -11.05 10.22
N HIS A 119 -6.68 -10.64 11.27
CA HIS A 119 -7.23 -10.41 12.62
C HIS A 119 -7.87 -11.68 13.23
N SER A 120 -7.41 -12.85 12.80
CA SER A 120 -7.79 -14.15 13.37
C SER A 120 -6.56 -14.93 13.84
N HIS A 121 -6.76 -16.12 14.42
CA HIS A 121 -5.68 -16.98 14.89
C HIS A 121 -4.82 -17.55 13.75
N VAL A 122 -5.36 -17.62 12.52
CA VAL A 122 -4.65 -18.18 11.35
C VAL A 122 -5.00 -17.40 10.08
N GLY A 123 -3.98 -16.83 9.46
CA GLY A 123 -4.08 -16.18 8.14
C GLY A 123 -3.51 -17.05 7.04
N LEU A 124 -3.98 -16.84 5.80
CA LEU A 124 -3.47 -17.50 4.60
C LEU A 124 -3.14 -16.45 3.53
N LEU A 125 -1.98 -16.56 2.91
CA LEU A 125 -1.54 -15.70 1.81
C LEU A 125 -0.87 -16.54 0.72
N SER A 126 -0.72 -15.96 -0.47
CA SER A 126 0.03 -16.57 -1.57
C SER A 126 1.50 -16.14 -1.51
N LEU A 127 2.43 -17.11 -1.54
CA LEU A 127 3.86 -16.81 -1.66
C LEU A 127 4.20 -16.16 -3.00
N GLU A 128 3.45 -16.44 -4.05
CA GLU A 128 3.61 -15.79 -5.35
C GLU A 128 3.24 -14.30 -5.29
N ASP A 129 2.21 -13.94 -4.51
CA ASP A 129 1.84 -12.54 -4.32
C ASP A 129 2.92 -11.78 -3.53
N VAL A 130 3.52 -12.41 -2.51
CA VAL A 130 4.65 -11.86 -1.76
C VAL A 130 5.85 -11.61 -2.68
N GLU A 131 6.22 -12.58 -3.50
CA GLU A 131 7.33 -12.45 -4.45
C GLU A 131 7.08 -11.32 -5.46
N ASN A 132 5.86 -11.21 -6.00
CA ASN A 132 5.48 -10.13 -6.90
C ASN A 132 5.45 -8.76 -6.20
N ALA A 133 5.04 -8.69 -4.93
CA ALA A 133 5.12 -7.47 -4.13
C ALA A 133 6.58 -7.01 -3.94
N VAL A 134 7.49 -7.93 -3.61
CA VAL A 134 8.92 -7.64 -3.49
C VAL A 134 9.49 -7.12 -4.81
N LYS A 135 9.20 -7.79 -5.93
CA LYS A 135 9.62 -7.33 -7.27
C LYS A 135 9.09 -5.94 -7.57
N LEU A 136 7.82 -5.67 -7.29
CA LEU A 136 7.21 -4.36 -7.52
C LEU A 136 7.92 -3.29 -6.69
N MET A 137 8.13 -3.53 -5.39
CA MET A 137 8.84 -2.60 -4.51
C MET A 137 10.25 -2.26 -5.02
N ILE A 138 11.00 -3.27 -5.48
CA ILE A 138 12.33 -3.07 -6.07
C ILE A 138 12.24 -2.20 -7.33
N GLU A 139 11.32 -2.50 -8.24
CA GLU A 139 11.16 -1.74 -9.48
C GLU A 139 10.69 -0.29 -9.25
N LEU A 140 9.87 -0.04 -8.23
CA LEU A 140 9.49 1.30 -7.79
C LEU A 140 10.71 2.06 -7.26
N ILE A 141 11.44 1.48 -6.30
CA ILE A 141 12.60 2.14 -5.67
C ILE A 141 13.66 2.50 -6.70
N LYS A 142 13.92 1.65 -7.70
CA LYS A 142 14.85 1.93 -8.80
C LYS A 142 14.47 3.15 -9.65
N ARG A 143 13.19 3.55 -9.65
CA ARG A 143 12.65 4.64 -10.48
C ARG A 143 12.27 5.88 -9.66
N LEU A 144 12.31 5.83 -8.33
CA LEU A 144 12.06 6.96 -7.44
C LEU A 144 13.31 7.83 -7.29
N ASN A 145 13.71 8.50 -8.38
CA ASN A 145 14.71 9.55 -8.33
C ASN A 145 14.08 10.89 -7.93
N LYS A 146 14.93 11.90 -7.68
CA LYS A 146 14.50 13.24 -7.24
C LYS A 146 13.43 13.85 -8.15
N ASP A 147 13.71 13.94 -9.45
CA ASP A 147 12.80 14.56 -10.42
C ASP A 147 11.43 13.85 -10.46
N THR A 148 11.43 12.52 -10.36
CA THR A 148 10.20 11.72 -10.34
C THR A 148 9.39 12.02 -9.08
N VAL A 149 10.04 12.07 -7.91
CA VAL A 149 9.36 12.37 -6.64
C VAL A 149 8.81 13.78 -6.62
N GLU A 150 9.58 14.77 -7.06
CA GLU A 150 9.13 16.17 -7.16
C GLU A 150 7.92 16.32 -8.12
N SER A 151 7.85 15.51 -9.18
CA SER A 151 6.73 15.51 -10.11
C SER A 151 5.39 15.09 -9.50
N PHE A 152 5.39 14.39 -8.36
CA PHE A 152 4.15 13.95 -7.70
C PHE A 152 3.41 15.09 -6.99
N THR A 153 4.11 16.19 -6.72
CA THR A 153 3.60 17.37 -6.00
C THR A 153 3.64 18.64 -6.85
N ALA A 154 4.15 18.57 -8.08
CA ALA A 154 4.17 19.70 -9.00
C ALA A 154 2.72 20.16 -9.29
N ILE A 155 2.50 21.47 -9.22
CA ILE A 155 1.23 22.15 -9.46
C ILE A 155 1.27 22.77 -10.86
#